data_AF-A0A3P1W1V0-F1
#
_entry.id   AF-A0A3P1W1V0-F1
#
_cell.length_a   1.000
_cell.length_b   1.000
_cell.length_c   1.000
_cell.angle_alpha   90.00
_cell.angle_beta   90.00
_cell.angle_gamma   90.00
#
_symmetry.space_group_name_H-M   'P 1'
#
loop_
_entity.id
_entity.type
_entity.pdbx_description
1 polymer ?
#
loop_
_entity_poly.entity_id
_entity_poly.type
_entity_poly.pdbx_seq_one_letter_code
_entity_poly.pdbx_strand_id
1 'polypeptide(L)'
;MKKIILICLFLITALTFTIPSKDSRGVLIMSENEWFEMFGDNAKTDGKCSYIGALVMQMAYISEGKIKNHTIEEASNNLAGLNAHLYKEGLRHPSNDNSLLFEYYYVKNCRKLTGKDFDLIGSPSFKSVFNEIYNIYK
;
A
#
# COMPACT_ATOMS: atom_id res chain seq x y z
N MET A 1 -3.29 -48.82 -25.23
CA MET A 1 -3.73 -47.42 -25.40
C MET A 1 -3.34 -46.62 -24.16
N LYS A 2 -2.51 -45.59 -24.38
CA LYS A 2 -1.85 -44.75 -23.38
C LYS A 2 -2.85 -43.96 -22.55
N LYS A 3 -2.73 -43.95 -21.20
CA LYS A 3 -3.12 -42.81 -20.34
C LYS A 3 -2.20 -42.73 -19.11
N ILE A 4 -1.08 -42.03 -19.34
CA ILE A 4 -0.43 -41.01 -18.50
C ILE A 4 -0.52 -41.22 -16.98
N ILE A 5 0.62 -41.61 -16.41
CA ILE A 5 0.97 -41.51 -14.99
C ILE A 5 0.92 -40.02 -14.61
N LEU A 6 -0.05 -39.64 -13.78
CA LEU A 6 -0.11 -38.31 -13.17
C LEU A 6 0.96 -38.26 -12.08
N ILE A 7 2.16 -37.80 -12.46
CA ILE A 7 3.21 -37.50 -11.50
C ILE A 7 2.78 -36.24 -10.74
N CYS A 8 2.17 -36.45 -9.56
CA CYS A 8 2.07 -35.43 -8.52
C CYS A 8 3.49 -35.09 -8.04
N LEU A 9 4.19 -34.23 -8.79
CA LEU A 9 5.35 -33.51 -8.29
C LEU A 9 4.83 -32.41 -7.35
N PHE A 10 4.52 -32.81 -6.11
CA PHE A 10 4.68 -31.95 -4.96
C PHE A 10 6.18 -31.65 -4.81
N LEU A 11 6.71 -30.80 -5.68
CA LEU A 11 7.97 -30.13 -5.42
C LEU A 11 7.67 -29.05 -4.40
N ILE A 12 8.06 -29.37 -3.17
CA ILE A 12 8.33 -28.47 -2.07
C ILE A 12 8.97 -27.19 -2.64
N THR A 13 8.18 -26.15 -2.90
CA THR A 13 8.74 -24.81 -3.00
C THR A 13 8.92 -24.36 -1.57
N ALA A 14 10.18 -24.34 -1.16
CA ALA A 14 10.61 -23.71 0.08
C ALA A 14 9.81 -22.42 0.29
N LEU A 15 9.18 -22.31 1.46
CA LEU A 15 8.76 -21.04 2.04
C LEU A 15 10.03 -20.20 2.24
N THR A 16 10.60 -19.68 1.15
CA THR A 16 11.53 -18.57 1.23
C THR A 16 10.65 -17.40 1.61
N PHE A 17 10.65 -17.06 2.90
CA PHE A 17 10.30 -15.72 3.34
C PHE A 17 11.27 -14.80 2.58
N THR A 18 10.82 -14.31 1.42
CA THR A 18 11.63 -13.43 0.59
C THR A 18 11.61 -12.11 1.33
N ILE A 19 12.69 -11.87 2.08
CA ILE A 19 12.88 -10.63 2.83
C ILE A 19 12.56 -9.46 1.89
N PRO A 20 11.82 -8.44 2.36
CA PRO A 20 11.53 -7.24 1.58
C PRO A 20 12.78 -6.75 0.87
N SER A 21 12.70 -6.60 -0.45
CA SER A 21 13.84 -6.29 -1.30
C SER A 21 13.53 -5.12 -2.23
N LYS A 22 14.55 -4.57 -2.88
CA LYS A 22 14.37 -3.54 -3.90
C LYS A 22 14.86 -4.05 -5.24
N ASP A 23 14.14 -3.72 -6.30
CA ASP A 23 14.64 -3.95 -7.66
C ASP A 23 15.76 -2.97 -8.03
N SER A 24 16.29 -3.09 -9.25
CA SER A 24 17.37 -2.23 -9.76
C SER A 24 17.00 -0.74 -9.85
N ARG A 25 15.71 -0.40 -9.76
CA ARG A 25 15.19 0.98 -9.77
C ARG A 25 14.96 1.51 -8.36
N GLY A 26 15.17 0.68 -7.33
CA GLY A 26 14.88 1.02 -5.95
C GLY A 26 13.40 0.90 -5.57
N VAL A 27 12.61 0.16 -6.36
CA VAL A 27 11.18 -0.12 -6.07
C VAL A 27 11.10 -1.29 -5.10
N LEU A 28 10.38 -1.10 -4.00
CA LEU A 28 10.15 -2.14 -2.99
C LEU A 28 9.32 -3.30 -3.55
N ILE A 29 9.82 -4.52 -3.36
CA ILE A 29 9.15 -5.78 -3.68
C ILE A 29 8.96 -6.55 -2.36
N MET A 30 7.70 -6.85 -2.07
CA MET A 30 7.25 -7.58 -0.88
C MET A 30 6.07 -8.47 -1.25
N SER A 31 5.88 -9.54 -0.50
CA SER A 31 4.67 -10.37 -0.57
C SER A 31 3.44 -9.64 -0.03
N GLU A 32 2.26 -10.07 -0.44
CA GLU A 32 0.98 -9.49 0.00
C GLU A 32 0.83 -9.46 1.53
N ASN A 33 1.23 -10.53 2.21
CA ASN A 33 1.18 -10.59 3.68
C ASN A 33 2.09 -9.56 4.33
N GLU A 34 3.31 -9.38 3.82
CA GLU A 34 4.24 -8.39 4.34
C GLU A 34 3.73 -6.96 4.09
N TRP A 35 3.02 -6.72 2.99
CA TRP A 35 2.32 -5.46 2.74
C TRP A 35 1.24 -5.21 3.79
N PHE A 36 0.37 -6.19 4.04
CA PHE A 36 -0.70 -6.07 5.03
C PHE A 36 -0.13 -5.85 6.44
N GLU A 37 0.91 -6.58 6.83
CA GLU A 37 1.59 -6.39 8.11
C GLU A 37 2.23 -5.01 8.22
N MET A 38 2.91 -4.53 7.18
CA MET A 38 3.53 -3.20 7.17
C MET A 38 2.49 -2.08 7.35
N PHE A 39 1.30 -2.21 6.80
CA PHE A 39 0.26 -1.17 6.94
C PHE A 39 -0.72 -1.41 8.11
N GLY A 40 -0.59 -2.56 8.79
CA GLY A 40 -1.43 -2.93 9.93
C GLY A 40 -2.83 -3.38 9.54
N ASP A 41 -2.99 -3.91 8.33
CA ASP A 41 -4.28 -4.41 7.88
C ASP A 41 -4.77 -5.61 8.69
N ASN A 42 -6.08 -5.67 8.88
CA ASN A 42 -6.78 -6.75 9.55
C ASN A 42 -8.23 -6.81 9.04
N ALA A 43 -9.05 -7.71 9.59
CA ALA A 43 -10.43 -7.90 9.16
C ALA A 43 -11.30 -6.63 9.23
N LYS A 44 -10.98 -5.64 10.08
CA LYS A 44 -11.72 -4.38 10.16
C LYS A 44 -11.30 -3.37 9.10
N THR A 45 -10.02 -3.37 8.74
CA THR A 45 -9.51 -2.44 7.72
C THR A 45 -9.72 -2.98 6.31
N ASP A 46 -9.81 -4.30 6.16
CA ASP A 46 -10.18 -4.97 4.92
C ASP A 46 -9.30 -4.48 3.74
N GLY A 47 -7.98 -4.51 3.97
CA GLY A 47 -6.96 -4.12 2.99
C GLY A 47 -6.85 -2.62 2.70
N LYS A 48 -7.68 -1.77 3.31
CA LYS A 48 -7.70 -0.33 2.99
C LYS A 48 -6.38 0.36 3.39
N CYS A 49 -5.69 -0.09 4.43
CA CYS A 49 -4.44 0.54 4.88
C CYS A 49 -3.30 0.35 3.88
N SER A 50 -3.08 -0.89 3.44
CA SER A 50 -2.10 -1.23 2.41
C SER A 50 -2.48 -0.68 1.05
N TYR A 51 -3.78 -0.63 0.71
CA TYR A 51 -4.23 0.01 -0.52
C TYR A 51 -3.88 1.50 -0.56
N ILE A 52 -4.17 2.26 0.51
CA ILE A 52 -3.75 3.66 0.64
C ILE A 52 -2.23 3.77 0.52
N GLY A 53 -1.50 2.96 1.30
CA GLY A 53 -0.04 2.91 1.29
C GLY A 53 0.54 2.67 -0.09
N ALA A 54 0.01 1.69 -0.82
CA ALA A 54 0.46 1.33 -2.17
C ALA A 54 0.21 2.44 -3.18
N LEU A 55 -0.96 3.11 -3.14
CA LEU A 55 -1.25 4.21 -4.05
C LEU A 55 -0.39 5.45 -3.78
N VAL A 56 -0.17 5.80 -2.51
CA VAL A 56 0.75 6.88 -2.13
C VAL A 56 2.18 6.55 -2.55
N MET A 57 2.61 5.30 -2.39
CA MET A 57 3.93 4.85 -2.82
C MET A 57 4.06 4.85 -4.35
N GLN A 58 3.04 4.42 -5.07
CA GLN A 58 3.01 4.46 -6.53
C GLN A 58 3.18 5.90 -7.03
N MET A 59 2.41 6.86 -6.51
CA MET A 59 2.56 8.28 -6.86
C MET A 59 3.96 8.79 -6.56
N ALA A 60 4.51 8.44 -5.39
CA ALA A 60 5.86 8.83 -5.00
C ALA A 60 6.93 8.26 -5.94
N TYR A 61 6.86 6.97 -6.25
CA TYR A 61 7.78 6.32 -7.19
C TYR A 61 7.66 6.84 -8.62
N ILE A 62 6.47 7.24 -9.08
CA ILE A 62 6.31 7.93 -10.38
C ILE A 62 6.99 9.29 -10.33
N SER A 63 6.74 10.09 -9.27
CA SER A 63 7.33 11.41 -9.11
C SER A 63 8.86 11.39 -9.04
N GLU A 64 9.43 10.29 -8.52
CA GLU A 64 10.86 10.04 -8.42
C GLU A 64 11.46 9.36 -9.66
N GLY A 65 10.65 9.08 -10.69
CA GLY A 65 11.10 8.45 -11.93
C GLY A 65 11.44 6.96 -11.84
N LYS A 66 11.09 6.29 -10.74
CA LYS A 66 11.37 4.86 -10.49
C LYS A 66 10.44 3.93 -11.28
N ILE A 67 9.21 4.35 -11.54
CA ILE A 67 8.25 3.63 -12.38
C ILE A 67 7.68 4.56 -13.45
N LYS A 68 7.43 4.03 -14.66
CA LYS A 68 7.00 4.81 -15.84
C LYS A 68 5.74 4.27 -16.54
N ASN A 69 5.28 3.08 -16.16
CA ASN A 69 4.15 2.40 -16.82
C ASN A 69 2.79 2.74 -16.18
N HIS A 70 2.78 3.69 -15.25
CA HIS A 70 1.61 4.13 -14.50
C HIS A 70 1.61 5.65 -14.38
N THR A 71 0.45 6.25 -14.18
CA THR A 71 0.32 7.71 -14.01
C THR A 71 -0.06 8.09 -12.58
N ILE A 72 0.32 9.32 -12.18
CA ILE A 72 -0.11 9.90 -10.90
C ILE A 72 -1.63 10.07 -10.88
N GLU A 73 -2.22 10.38 -12.03
CA GLU A 73 -3.67 10.56 -12.18
C GLU A 73 -4.44 9.26 -11.90
N GLU A 74 -4.01 8.13 -12.42
CA GLU A 74 -4.61 6.81 -12.12
C GLU A 74 -4.60 6.51 -10.62
N ALA A 75 -3.47 6.72 -9.96
CA ALA A 75 -3.35 6.49 -8.52
C ALA A 75 -4.22 7.48 -7.70
N SER A 76 -4.29 8.73 -8.14
CA SER A 76 -5.14 9.76 -7.52
C SER A 76 -6.63 9.45 -7.67
N ASN A 77 -7.06 8.99 -8.85
CA ASN A 77 -8.44 8.58 -9.12
C ASN A 77 -8.84 7.38 -8.27
N ASN A 78 -7.93 6.43 -8.03
CA ASN A 78 -8.15 5.30 -7.13
C ASN A 78 -8.34 5.75 -5.67
N LEU A 79 -7.54 6.71 -5.18
CA LEU A 79 -7.75 7.31 -3.86
C LEU A 79 -9.08 8.08 -3.76
N ALA A 80 -9.47 8.80 -4.81
CA ALA A 80 -10.77 9.45 -4.87
C ALA A 80 -11.93 8.43 -4.84
N GLY A 81 -11.78 7.30 -5.52
CA GLY A 81 -12.71 6.16 -5.45
C GLY A 81 -12.83 5.61 -4.03
N LEU A 82 -11.71 5.46 -3.32
CA LEU A 82 -11.71 5.07 -1.91
C LEU A 82 -12.42 6.10 -1.02
N ASN A 83 -12.17 7.40 -1.22
CA ASN A 83 -12.89 8.44 -0.48
C ASN A 83 -14.41 8.32 -0.67
N ALA A 84 -14.86 8.10 -1.90
CA ALA A 84 -16.29 7.89 -2.19
C ALA A 84 -16.83 6.63 -1.50
N HIS A 85 -16.04 5.57 -1.42
CA HIS A 85 -16.40 4.35 -0.70
C HIS A 85 -16.50 4.58 0.81
N LEU A 86 -15.48 5.17 1.44
CA LEU A 86 -15.49 5.53 2.87
C LEU A 86 -16.65 6.44 3.23
N TYR A 87 -16.98 7.40 2.36
CA TYR A 87 -18.15 8.25 2.54
C TYR A 87 -19.47 7.44 2.54
N LYS A 88 -19.61 6.46 1.63
CA LYS A 88 -20.78 5.57 1.58
C LYS A 88 -20.87 4.67 2.83
N GLU A 89 -19.74 4.27 3.39
CA GLU A 89 -19.66 3.53 4.67
C GLU A 89 -19.97 4.41 5.90
N GLY A 90 -20.17 5.72 5.70
CA GLY A 90 -20.57 6.65 6.74
C GLY A 90 -19.43 7.45 7.37
N LEU A 91 -18.19 7.30 6.89
CA LEU A 91 -17.09 8.15 7.35
C LEU A 91 -17.33 9.60 6.91
N ARG A 92 -17.09 10.54 7.82
CA ARG A 92 -17.16 11.97 7.55
C ARG A 92 -15.88 12.63 8.04
N HIS A 93 -15.32 13.50 7.21
CA HIS A 93 -14.14 14.26 7.60
C HIS A 93 -14.55 15.39 8.57
N PRO A 94 -13.79 15.67 9.65
CA PRO A 94 -14.14 16.72 10.61
C PRO A 94 -14.26 18.13 9.99
N SER A 95 -13.55 18.42 8.90
CA SER A 95 -13.66 19.70 8.17
C SER A 95 -14.81 19.75 7.15
N ASN A 96 -15.59 18.67 7.02
CA ASN A 96 -16.55 18.43 5.92
C ASN A 96 -15.93 18.30 4.51
N ASP A 97 -14.61 18.40 4.37
CA ASP A 97 -13.92 18.10 3.11
C ASP A 97 -13.71 16.59 2.94
N ASN A 98 -14.58 15.96 2.14
CA ASN A 98 -14.55 14.52 1.94
C ASN A 98 -13.46 14.06 0.94
N SER A 99 -12.70 14.98 0.33
CA SER A 99 -11.53 14.62 -0.47
C SER A 99 -10.34 14.14 0.38
N LEU A 100 -10.38 14.38 1.69
CA LEU A 100 -9.33 14.04 2.66
C LEU A 100 -9.64 12.75 3.45
N LEU A 101 -10.69 12.01 3.08
CA LEU A 101 -11.18 10.87 3.87
C LEU A 101 -10.16 9.75 4.01
N PHE A 102 -9.37 9.43 2.99
CA PHE A 102 -8.39 8.36 3.06
C PHE A 102 -7.27 8.69 4.06
N GLU A 103 -6.84 9.94 4.14
CA GLU A 103 -5.80 10.40 5.05
C GLU A 103 -6.31 10.31 6.50
N TYR A 104 -7.51 10.83 6.74
CA TYR A 104 -8.17 10.76 8.02
C TYR A 104 -8.45 9.31 8.44
N TYR A 105 -8.92 8.48 7.52
CA TYR A 105 -9.11 7.05 7.75
C TYR A 105 -7.79 6.37 8.13
N TYR A 106 -6.71 6.66 7.41
CA TYR A 106 -5.41 6.06 7.65
C TYR A 106 -4.95 6.35 9.08
N VAL A 107 -4.99 7.61 9.51
CA VAL A 107 -4.52 8.00 10.85
C VAL A 107 -5.36 7.35 11.96
N LYS A 108 -6.66 7.16 11.73
CA LYS A 108 -7.56 6.58 12.73
C LYS A 108 -7.46 5.06 12.84
N ASN A 109 -7.15 4.36 11.75
CA ASN A 109 -7.34 2.91 11.67
C ASN A 109 -6.09 2.11 11.33
N CYS A 110 -5.07 2.74 10.73
CA CYS A 110 -3.90 2.05 10.20
C CYS A 110 -2.68 2.17 11.09
N ARG A 111 -1.69 1.31 10.88
CA ARG A 111 -0.42 1.39 11.62
C ARG A 111 0.32 2.67 11.22
N LYS A 112 0.76 3.43 12.23
CA LYS A 112 1.68 4.55 12.02
C LYS A 112 3.04 4.01 11.59
N LEU A 113 3.51 4.45 10.42
CA LEU A 113 4.80 4.02 9.86
C LEU A 113 5.95 4.58 10.71
N THR A 114 7.00 3.77 10.84
CA THR A 114 8.21 4.06 11.59
C THR A 114 9.35 4.49 10.67
N GLY A 115 10.45 4.98 11.26
CA GLY A 115 11.68 5.28 10.50
C GLY A 115 12.15 4.09 9.66
N LYS A 116 12.10 2.87 10.22
CA LYS A 116 12.49 1.63 9.51
C LYS A 116 11.61 1.37 8.29
N ASP A 117 10.32 1.63 8.39
CA ASP A 117 9.39 1.45 7.27
C ASP A 117 9.70 2.45 6.15
N PHE A 118 9.97 3.71 6.49
CA PHE A 118 10.37 4.71 5.51
C PHE A 118 11.72 4.40 4.85
N ASP A 119 12.69 3.90 5.60
CA ASP A 119 13.99 3.49 5.07
C ASP A 119 13.86 2.27 4.14
N LEU A 120 12.99 1.32 4.53
CA LEU A 120 12.65 0.17 3.71
C LEU A 120 12.00 0.62 2.38
N ILE A 121 11.06 1.56 2.41
CA ILE A 121 10.40 2.08 1.20
C ILE A 121 11.38 2.90 0.35
N GLY A 122 12.28 3.65 0.97
CA GLY A 122 13.35 4.38 0.28
C GLY A 122 12.84 5.47 -0.67
N SER A 123 11.72 6.11 -0.35
CA SER A 123 11.15 7.25 -1.10
C SER A 123 11.01 8.49 -0.21
N PRO A 124 11.79 9.56 -0.47
CA PRO A 124 11.62 10.84 0.20
C PRO A 124 10.21 11.43 0.02
N SER A 125 9.64 11.33 -1.19
CA SER A 125 8.29 11.86 -1.47
C SER A 125 7.22 11.13 -0.64
N PHE A 126 7.29 9.81 -0.56
CA PHE A 126 6.39 9.01 0.27
C PHE A 126 6.48 9.39 1.75
N LYS A 127 7.72 9.49 2.26
CA LYS A 127 7.97 9.90 3.65
C LYS A 127 7.41 11.30 3.93
N SER A 128 7.56 12.23 2.99
CA SER A 128 7.02 13.59 3.12
C SER A 128 5.50 13.59 3.26
N VAL A 129 4.79 12.87 2.38
CA VAL A 129 3.31 12.78 2.41
C VAL A 129 2.82 12.22 3.74
N PHE A 130 3.38 11.09 4.20
CA PHE A 130 2.93 10.50 5.47
C PHE A 130 3.27 11.37 6.68
N ASN A 131 4.40 12.07 6.67
CA ASN A 131 4.72 13.03 7.73
C ASN A 131 3.73 14.19 7.75
N GLU A 132 3.31 14.69 6.59
CA GLU A 132 2.29 15.73 6.49
C GLU A 132 0.94 15.25 7.04
N ILE A 133 0.47 14.07 6.60
CA ILE A 133 -0.74 13.43 7.13
C ILE A 133 -0.66 13.31 8.66
N TYR A 134 0.43 12.75 9.20
CA TYR A 134 0.59 12.60 10.65
C TYR A 134 0.70 13.94 11.39
N ASN A 135 1.09 15.02 10.73
CA ASN A 135 1.17 16.35 11.31
C ASN A 135 -0.20 17.04 11.35
N ILE A 136 -1.02 16.86 10.31
CA ILE A 136 -2.37 17.43 10.21
C ILE A 136 -3.29 16.83 11.29
N TYR A 137 -3.20 15.52 11.51
CA TYR A 137 -4.11 14.78 12.39
C TYR A 137 -3.49 14.41 13.76
N LYS A 138 -2.56 15.23 14.28
CA LYS A 138 -1.96 15.04 15.61
C LYS A 138 -2.97 15.12 16.75
#